data_AF-A0A4Y0BPQ4-F1
#
_entry.id   AF-A0A4Y0BPQ4-F1
#
_cell.length_a   1.000
_cell.length_b   1.000
_cell.length_c   1.000
_cell.angle_alpha   90.00
_cell.angle_beta   90.00
_cell.angle_gamma   90.00
#
_symmetry.space_group_name_H-M   'P 1'
#
loop_
_entity.id
_entity.type
_entity.pdbx_description
1 polymer ?
#
loop_
_entity_poly.entity_id
_entity_poly.type
_entity_poly.pdbx_seq_one_letter_code
_entity_poly.pdbx_strand_id
1 'polypeptide(L)'
;MFEVSKPFLDHFNIPRAFVERFALVFQMEDTFDPGEELICYNGVRLHFEKPSTTKCSLEIPLVRKLKLISGDHFDPLPIELVRKYIAYARQHCNPEFTDESTKLLEGFFSHMYSMPQWLNMTNGMKIAQIQNMVRARARIDLSAEISTEHVMDTIRIVSRSWYDKYDTDDRNPSVKLPAKQRTTKTATVRKFLDVLRNHSVELNKKLFTLNDLRKLINEVGVPGVEDEIVERLNMQGYLLKKSAGLYELLV
;
A
#
# COMPACT_ATOMS: atom_id res chain seq x y z
N MET A 1 -8.38 13.46 -15.74
CA MET A 1 -7.30 13.55 -14.73
C MET A 1 -7.93 13.30 -13.37
N PHE A 2 -7.41 12.34 -12.59
CA PHE A 2 -7.92 12.06 -11.24
C PHE A 2 -7.53 13.21 -10.30
N GLU A 3 -8.50 13.71 -9.52
CA GLU A 3 -8.24 14.74 -8.51
C GLU A 3 -7.64 14.11 -7.25
N VAL A 4 -6.41 14.48 -6.90
CA VAL A 4 -5.68 13.97 -5.72
C VAL A 4 -6.46 14.18 -4.40
N SER A 5 -7.35 15.18 -4.36
CA SER A 5 -8.16 15.55 -3.19
C SER A 5 -9.30 14.57 -2.88
N LYS A 6 -9.77 13.80 -3.86
CA LYS A 6 -10.88 12.86 -3.67
C LYS A 6 -10.39 11.52 -3.09
N PRO A 7 -11.18 10.90 -2.19
CA PRO A 7 -11.00 9.50 -1.81
C PRO A 7 -11.02 8.57 -3.03
N PHE A 8 -10.28 7.47 -2.97
CA PHE A 8 -10.17 6.48 -4.06
C PHE A 8 -11.53 6.02 -4.60
N LEU A 9 -12.48 5.71 -3.70
CA LEU A 9 -13.81 5.24 -4.09
C LEU A 9 -14.66 6.32 -4.77
N ASP A 10 -14.39 7.60 -4.50
CA ASP A 10 -15.13 8.73 -5.06
C ASP A 10 -14.63 9.12 -6.47
N HIS A 11 -13.54 8.48 -6.93
CA HIS A 11 -13.08 8.61 -8.30
C HIS A 11 -13.89 7.78 -9.29
N PHE A 12 -14.62 6.77 -8.81
CA PHE A 12 -15.45 5.93 -9.65
C PHE A 12 -16.87 6.49 -9.72
N ASN A 13 -17.41 6.65 -10.93
CA ASN A 13 -18.82 6.99 -11.13
C ASN A 13 -19.70 5.74 -10.99
N ILE A 14 -19.48 4.97 -9.92
CA ILE A 14 -20.09 3.68 -9.66
C ILE A 14 -20.48 3.63 -8.18
N PRO A 15 -21.66 3.11 -7.81
CA PRO A 15 -22.06 3.02 -6.41
C PRO A 15 -21.04 2.23 -5.58
N ARG A 16 -20.69 2.73 -4.39
CA ARG A 16 -19.76 2.07 -3.46
C ARG A 16 -20.14 0.61 -3.19
N ALA A 17 -21.43 0.33 -2.98
CA ALA A 17 -21.93 -1.02 -2.75
C ALA A 17 -21.70 -1.99 -3.92
N PHE A 18 -21.52 -1.47 -5.15
CA PHE A 18 -21.14 -2.27 -6.30
C PHE A 18 -19.62 -2.47 -6.36
N VAL A 19 -18.85 -1.40 -6.11
CA VAL A 19 -17.38 -1.47 -6.09
C VAL A 19 -16.90 -2.46 -5.02
N GLU A 20 -17.53 -2.48 -3.85
CA GLU A 20 -17.21 -3.40 -2.75
C GLU A 20 -17.42 -4.89 -3.09
N ARG A 21 -18.05 -5.20 -4.23
CA ARG A 21 -18.21 -6.60 -4.70
C ARG A 21 -16.97 -7.15 -5.38
N PHE A 22 -16.14 -6.28 -5.93
CA PHE A 22 -14.88 -6.69 -6.53
C PHE A 22 -13.91 -7.16 -5.45
N ALA A 23 -13.12 -8.19 -5.75
CA ALA A 23 -12.03 -8.63 -4.87
C ALA A 23 -10.87 -7.64 -4.89
N LEU A 24 -10.53 -7.15 -6.09
CA LEU A 24 -9.48 -6.19 -6.35
C LEU A 24 -9.99 -5.11 -7.30
N VAL A 25 -9.60 -3.87 -7.04
CA VAL A 25 -9.77 -2.69 -7.89
C VAL A 25 -8.39 -2.04 -8.01
N PHE A 26 -7.92 -1.71 -9.21
CA PHE A 26 -6.64 -1.03 -9.39
C PHE A 26 -6.86 0.31 -10.07
N GLN A 27 -6.26 1.36 -9.53
CA GLN A 27 -6.18 2.66 -10.21
C GLN A 27 -5.00 2.64 -11.16
N MET A 28 -5.30 2.74 -12.45
CA MET A 28 -4.30 2.85 -13.50
C MET A 28 -4.18 4.33 -13.90
N GLU A 29 -3.02 4.92 -13.62
CA GLU A 29 -2.70 6.27 -14.08
C GLU A 29 -1.78 6.18 -15.29
N ASP A 30 -2.09 6.97 -16.32
CA ASP A 30 -1.19 7.12 -17.45
C ASP A 30 -0.11 8.13 -17.08
N THR A 31 0.98 7.63 -16.49
CA THR A 31 2.15 8.44 -16.11
C THR A 31 3.27 8.23 -17.12
N PHE A 32 3.73 9.32 -17.72
CA PHE A 32 4.93 9.34 -18.55
C PHE A 32 6.16 9.55 -17.67
N ASP A 33 7.03 8.54 -17.56
CA ASP A 33 8.35 8.70 -16.95
C ASP A 33 9.36 9.01 -18.07
N PRO A 34 9.89 10.25 -18.15
CA PRO A 34 10.84 10.64 -19.19
C PRO A 34 12.18 9.88 -19.11
N GLY A 35 12.44 9.18 -17.99
CA GLY A 35 13.63 8.34 -17.83
C GLY A 35 13.46 6.90 -18.31
N GLU A 36 12.25 6.45 -18.62
CA GLU A 36 11.98 5.07 -19.05
C GLU A 36 12.03 4.98 -20.58
N GLU A 37 13.06 4.32 -21.11
CA GLU A 37 13.16 4.05 -22.55
C GLU A 37 12.07 3.04 -22.93
N LEU A 38 11.16 3.45 -23.81
CA LEU A 38 9.99 2.68 -24.24
C LEU A 38 10.42 1.51 -25.14
N ILE A 39 10.90 0.41 -24.54
CA ILE A 39 11.27 -0.78 -25.32
C ILE A 39 10.06 -1.71 -25.44
N CYS A 40 9.43 -1.67 -26.61
CA CYS A 40 8.40 -2.63 -27.02
C CYS A 40 8.96 -3.53 -28.11
N TYR A 41 9.03 -4.85 -27.87
CA TYR A 41 9.23 -5.79 -28.98
C TYR A 41 8.01 -6.68 -29.28
N ASN A 42 6.98 -6.77 -28.43
CA ASN A 42 5.82 -7.66 -28.68
C ASN A 42 4.50 -7.25 -27.98
N GLY A 43 4.29 -5.97 -27.68
CA GLY A 43 3.01 -5.48 -27.11
C GLY A 43 2.77 -5.82 -25.62
N VAL A 44 3.73 -6.45 -24.95
CA VAL A 44 3.77 -6.58 -23.48
C VAL A 44 4.74 -5.53 -22.93
N ARG A 45 4.23 -4.62 -22.10
CA ARG A 45 4.98 -3.52 -21.49
C ARG A 45 5.74 -4.07 -20.28
N LEU A 46 7.07 -4.13 -20.36
CA LEU A 46 7.94 -4.56 -19.26
C LEU A 46 8.72 -3.35 -18.77
N HIS A 47 8.51 -2.96 -17.52
CA HIS A 47 9.19 -1.82 -16.91
C HIS A 47 10.53 -2.28 -16.33
N PHE A 48 11.61 -1.62 -16.76
CA PHE A 48 12.94 -1.86 -16.23
C PHE A 48 13.21 -0.94 -15.03
N GLU A 49 13.64 -1.50 -13.90
CA GLU A 49 14.10 -0.70 -12.77
C GLU A 49 15.56 -0.25 -13.01
N LYS A 50 15.79 1.07 -12.97
CA LYS A 50 17.16 1.61 -12.86
C LYS A 50 17.66 1.36 -11.44
N PRO A 51 18.92 0.92 -11.25
CA PRO A 51 19.46 0.68 -9.91
C PRO A 51 19.41 1.98 -9.10
N SER A 52 18.54 2.03 -8.09
CA SER A 52 18.46 3.14 -7.14
C SER A 52 19.27 2.80 -5.89
N THR A 53 20.18 3.69 -5.50
CA THR A 53 21.08 3.52 -4.34
C THR A 53 20.44 3.87 -3.00
N THR A 54 19.14 4.21 -2.99
CA THR A 54 18.45 4.77 -1.83
C THR A 54 17.11 4.08 -1.60
N LYS A 55 17.16 2.90 -0.96
CA LYS A 55 16.14 2.38 -0.02
C LYS A 55 16.51 0.92 0.33
N CYS A 56 17.19 0.74 1.45
CA CYS A 56 17.32 -0.57 2.10
C CYS A 56 16.17 -0.68 3.11
N SER A 57 15.03 -1.20 2.64
CA SER A 57 14.04 -1.83 3.50
C SER A 57 14.43 -3.31 3.60
N LEU A 58 14.31 -3.90 4.79
CA LEU A 58 14.65 -5.31 5.06
C LEU A 58 13.83 -6.31 4.22
N GLU A 59 12.78 -5.85 3.53
CA GLU A 59 12.10 -6.60 2.48
C GLU A 59 12.00 -5.77 1.20
N ILE A 60 12.47 -6.33 0.07
CA ILE A 60 12.28 -5.74 -1.25
C ILE A 60 10.76 -5.76 -1.53
N PRO A 61 10.12 -4.61 -1.80
CA PRO A 61 8.69 -4.54 -2.10
C PRO A 61 8.33 -5.47 -3.26
N LEU A 62 7.15 -6.10 -3.23
CA LEU A 62 6.72 -7.04 -4.28
C LEU A 62 6.80 -6.41 -5.68
N VAL A 63 6.48 -5.12 -5.78
CA VAL A 63 6.56 -4.38 -7.05
C VAL A 63 8.00 -4.32 -7.58
N ARG A 64 9.01 -4.04 -6.73
CA ARG A 64 10.42 -4.10 -7.13
C ARG A 64 10.87 -5.51 -7.49
N LYS A 65 10.45 -6.52 -6.71
CA LYS A 65 10.77 -7.93 -7.02
C LYS A 65 10.26 -8.39 -8.38
N LEU A 66 9.15 -7.81 -8.83
CA LEU A 66 8.49 -8.16 -10.10
C LEU A 66 8.93 -7.30 -11.28
N LYS A 67 9.66 -6.19 -11.06
CA LYS A 67 10.22 -5.38 -12.14
C LYS A 67 11.44 -6.08 -12.73
N LEU A 68 11.58 -6.02 -14.05
CA LEU A 68 12.80 -6.49 -14.69
C LEU A 68 13.92 -5.51 -14.39
N ILE A 69 15.13 -6.01 -14.21
CA ILE A 69 16.31 -5.16 -14.03
C ILE A 69 16.89 -4.88 -15.42
N SER A 70 17.36 -3.66 -15.68
CA SER A 70 18.01 -3.34 -16.96
C SER A 70 19.18 -4.29 -17.22
N GLY A 71 19.15 -4.97 -18.37
CA GLY A 71 20.16 -5.97 -18.77
C GLY A 71 19.84 -7.40 -18.37
N ASP A 72 18.70 -7.64 -17.69
CA ASP A 72 18.23 -8.99 -17.40
C ASP A 72 17.62 -9.65 -18.65
N HIS A 73 17.91 -10.93 -18.87
CA HIS A 73 17.45 -11.65 -20.05
C HIS A 73 16.07 -12.27 -19.79
N PHE A 74 15.01 -11.65 -20.32
CA PHE A 74 13.66 -12.18 -20.23
C PHE A 74 13.46 -13.33 -21.23
N ASP A 75 13.35 -14.56 -20.73
CA ASP A 75 13.02 -15.75 -21.51
C ASP A 75 11.54 -16.15 -21.29
N PRO A 76 10.61 -15.72 -22.16
CA PRO A 76 9.19 -16.01 -21.97
C PRO A 76 8.87 -17.49 -22.20
N LEU A 77 8.17 -18.08 -21.23
CA LEU A 77 7.63 -19.44 -21.37
C LEU A 77 6.61 -19.51 -22.51
N PRO A 78 6.63 -20.59 -23.34
CA PRO A 78 5.61 -20.81 -24.35
C PRO A 78 4.20 -20.86 -23.75
N ILE A 79 3.23 -20.21 -24.40
CA ILE A 79 1.85 -20.12 -23.89
C ILE A 79 1.20 -21.50 -23.65
N GLU A 80 1.55 -22.49 -24.46
CA GLU A 80 1.06 -23.87 -24.30
C GLU A 80 1.55 -24.50 -22.99
N LEU A 81 2.80 -24.23 -22.61
CA LEU A 81 3.39 -24.73 -21.38
C LEU A 81 2.74 -24.05 -20.16
N VAL A 82 2.52 -22.74 -20.22
CA VAL A 82 1.81 -21.99 -19.18
C VAL A 82 0.39 -22.54 -18.97
N ARG A 83 -0.34 -22.85 -20.06
CA ARG A 83 -1.68 -23.46 -19.96
C ARG A 83 -1.65 -24.85 -19.32
N LYS A 84 -0.70 -25.70 -19.72
CA LYS A 84 -0.50 -27.03 -19.12
C LYS A 84 -0.19 -26.91 -17.63
N TYR A 85 0.68 -25.98 -17.24
CA TYR A 85 1.01 -25.72 -15.85
C TYR A 85 -0.19 -25.28 -15.02
N ILE A 86 -0.96 -24.31 -15.51
CA ILE A 86 -2.17 -23.83 -14.83
C ILE A 86 -3.20 -24.96 -14.66
N ALA A 87 -3.39 -25.79 -15.70
CA ALA A 87 -4.30 -26.93 -15.64
C ALA A 87 -3.85 -27.95 -14.59
N TYR A 88 -2.56 -28.30 -14.60
CA TYR A 88 -1.96 -29.22 -13.63
C TYR A 88 -2.10 -28.70 -12.19
N ALA A 89 -1.70 -27.46 -11.95
CA ALA A 89 -1.78 -26.84 -10.62
C ALA A 89 -3.22 -26.80 -10.08
N ARG A 90 -4.22 -26.52 -10.94
CA ARG A 90 -5.64 -26.55 -10.56
C ARG A 90 -6.15 -27.94 -10.18
N GLN A 91 -5.65 -28.98 -10.84
CA GLN A 91 -6.11 -30.37 -10.62
C GLN A 91 -5.39 -31.04 -9.45
N HIS A 92 -4.11 -30.75 -9.25
CA HIS A 92 -3.24 -31.52 -8.35
C HIS A 92 -2.78 -30.78 -7.10
N CYS A 93 -3.08 -29.48 -6.98
CA CYS A 93 -2.66 -28.69 -5.83
C CYS A 93 -3.87 -28.01 -5.16
N ASN A 94 -4.17 -28.46 -3.94
CA ASN A 94 -5.19 -27.90 -3.07
C ASN A 94 -4.56 -27.46 -1.74
N PRO A 95 -3.99 -26.24 -1.68
CA PRO A 95 -3.22 -25.80 -0.53
C PRO A 95 -4.08 -25.65 0.74
N GLU A 96 -3.57 -26.13 1.87
CA GLU A 96 -4.19 -25.96 3.18
C GLU A 96 -3.44 -24.93 4.04
N PHE A 97 -4.19 -24.26 4.92
CA PHE A 97 -3.61 -23.27 5.81
C PHE A 97 -2.84 -23.95 6.94
N THR A 98 -1.62 -23.50 7.17
CA THR A 98 -0.83 -23.82 8.37
C THR A 98 -1.25 -22.94 9.55
N ASP A 99 -0.91 -23.33 10.77
CA ASP A 99 -1.17 -22.50 11.96
C ASP A 99 -0.54 -21.12 11.87
N GLU A 100 0.69 -21.03 11.32
CA GLU A 100 1.41 -19.77 11.16
C GLU A 100 0.75 -18.85 10.14
N SER A 101 0.40 -19.38 8.97
CA SER A 101 -0.27 -18.62 7.92
C SER A 101 -1.68 -18.18 8.35
N THR A 102 -2.39 -19.00 9.11
CA THR A 102 -3.70 -18.68 9.69
C THR A 102 -3.59 -17.50 10.64
N LYS A 103 -2.67 -17.57 11.62
CA LYS A 103 -2.45 -16.48 12.59
C LYS A 103 -2.08 -15.16 11.91
N LEU A 104 -1.23 -15.23 10.89
CA LEU A 104 -0.84 -14.04 10.13
C LEU A 104 -2.04 -13.41 9.40
N LEU A 105 -2.86 -14.24 8.75
CA LEU A 105 -4.05 -13.77 8.04
C LEU A 105 -5.12 -13.23 8.99
N GLU A 106 -5.31 -13.85 10.16
CA GLU A 106 -6.20 -13.36 11.22
C GLU A 106 -5.74 -12.01 11.78
N GLY A 107 -4.43 -11.84 11.97
CA GLY A 107 -3.84 -10.57 12.38
C GLY A 107 -4.12 -9.45 11.36
N PHE A 108 -3.99 -9.77 10.07
CA PHE A 108 -4.34 -8.85 8.99
C PHE A 108 -5.83 -8.46 9.00
N PHE A 109 -6.74 -9.43 9.13
CA PHE A 109 -8.17 -9.12 9.22
C PHE A 109 -8.51 -8.30 10.46
N SER A 110 -7.92 -8.63 11.62
CA SER A 110 -8.10 -7.85 12.85
C SER A 110 -7.70 -6.39 12.66
N HIS A 111 -6.57 -6.16 11.98
CA HIS A 111 -6.14 -4.81 11.62
C HIS A 111 -7.15 -4.12 10.66
N MET A 112 -7.64 -4.82 9.62
CA MET A 112 -8.68 -4.27 8.74
C MET A 112 -9.96 -3.91 9.49
N TYR A 113 -10.37 -4.70 10.48
CA TYR A 113 -11.54 -4.42 11.31
C TYR A 113 -11.35 -3.24 12.26
N SER A 114 -10.12 -2.98 12.71
CA SER A 114 -9.81 -1.79 13.53
C SER A 114 -9.86 -0.48 12.74
N MET A 115 -9.89 -0.53 11.41
CA MET A 115 -9.99 0.68 10.59
C MET A 115 -11.37 1.36 10.74
N PRO A 116 -11.44 2.70 10.69
CA PRO A 116 -12.69 3.44 10.77
C PRO A 116 -13.72 2.95 9.75
N GLN A 117 -15.02 2.90 10.10
CA GLN A 117 -16.08 2.34 9.24
C GLN A 117 -16.12 2.88 7.80
N TRP A 118 -15.69 4.12 7.56
CA TRP A 118 -15.65 4.70 6.22
C TRP A 118 -14.51 4.14 5.34
N LEU A 119 -13.44 3.61 5.94
CA LEU A 119 -12.35 2.84 5.33
C LEU A 119 -12.58 1.33 5.44
N ASN A 120 -13.35 0.88 6.43
CA ASN A 120 -13.64 -0.51 6.66
C ASN A 120 -14.47 -1.05 5.50
N MET A 121 -13.82 -1.87 4.68
CA MET A 121 -14.41 -2.47 3.50
C MET A 121 -14.67 -3.97 3.71
N THR A 122 -14.55 -4.42 4.95
CA THR A 122 -14.50 -5.83 5.31
C THR A 122 -15.92 -6.35 5.47
N ASN A 123 -16.40 -7.06 4.46
CA ASN A 123 -17.58 -7.92 4.54
C ASN A 123 -17.13 -9.40 4.48
N GLY A 124 -18.00 -10.33 4.89
CA GLY A 124 -17.67 -11.77 4.87
C GLY A 124 -17.26 -12.29 3.48
N MET A 125 -17.76 -11.67 2.42
CA MET A 125 -17.39 -11.99 1.04
C MET A 125 -15.93 -11.63 0.73
N LYS A 126 -15.42 -10.49 1.22
CA LYS A 126 -14.00 -10.10 1.04
C LYS A 126 -13.05 -11.04 1.76
N ILE A 127 -13.42 -11.52 2.95
CA ILE A 127 -12.62 -12.52 3.67
C ILE A 127 -12.44 -13.77 2.80
N ALA A 128 -13.55 -14.29 2.25
CA ALA A 128 -13.51 -15.46 1.38
C ALA A 128 -12.70 -15.20 0.09
N GLN A 129 -12.84 -14.01 -0.50
CA GLN A 129 -12.05 -13.60 -1.67
C GLN A 129 -10.55 -13.59 -1.36
N ILE A 130 -10.14 -12.99 -0.24
CA ILE A 130 -8.73 -12.92 0.18
C ILE A 130 -8.19 -14.32 0.49
N GLN A 131 -8.93 -15.16 1.21
CA GLN A 131 -8.54 -16.55 1.45
C GLN A 131 -8.37 -17.34 0.14
N ASN A 132 -9.25 -17.13 -0.84
CA ASN A 132 -9.14 -17.75 -2.16
C ASN A 132 -7.93 -17.23 -2.93
N MET A 133 -7.57 -15.95 -2.79
CA MET A 133 -6.34 -15.40 -3.36
C MET A 133 -5.08 -16.02 -2.74
N VAL A 134 -5.05 -16.18 -1.40
CA VAL A 134 -3.92 -16.86 -0.72
C VAL A 134 -3.76 -18.29 -1.25
N ARG A 135 -4.87 -19.04 -1.34
CA ARG A 135 -4.84 -20.40 -1.93
C ARG A 135 -4.38 -20.37 -3.39
N ALA A 136 -4.80 -19.37 -4.17
CA ALA A 136 -4.34 -19.23 -5.54
C ALA A 136 -2.84 -18.94 -5.63
N ARG A 137 -2.30 -18.09 -4.73
CA ARG A 137 -0.87 -17.77 -4.66
C ARG A 137 -0.04 -19.01 -4.31
N ALA A 138 -0.45 -19.79 -3.31
CA ALA A 138 0.22 -21.05 -2.94
C ALA A 138 0.15 -22.10 -4.05
N ARG A 139 -0.98 -22.16 -4.76
CA ARG A 139 -1.19 -23.09 -5.88
C ARG A 139 -0.26 -22.79 -7.07
N ILE A 140 0.08 -21.52 -7.29
CA ILE A 140 1.05 -21.14 -8.32
C ILE A 140 2.42 -21.76 -8.03
N ASP A 141 2.78 -21.96 -6.76
CA ASP A 141 4.05 -22.57 -6.35
C ASP A 141 3.95 -24.09 -6.18
N LEU A 142 2.82 -24.70 -6.59
CA LEU A 142 2.49 -26.13 -6.40
C LEU A 142 2.61 -26.59 -4.93
N SER A 143 2.47 -25.66 -3.98
CA SER A 143 2.63 -25.96 -2.56
C SER A 143 1.37 -26.60 -1.98
N ALA A 144 1.52 -27.73 -1.28
CA ALA A 144 0.42 -28.36 -0.54
C ALA A 144 0.02 -27.56 0.71
N GLU A 145 0.94 -26.75 1.24
CA GLU A 145 0.74 -25.96 2.45
C GLU A 145 0.93 -24.46 2.16
N ILE A 146 0.15 -23.63 2.83
CA ILE A 146 0.24 -22.18 2.70
C ILE A 146 1.33 -21.67 3.65
N SER A 147 2.41 -21.14 3.06
CA SER A 147 3.46 -20.40 3.78
C SER A 147 3.01 -18.99 4.16
N THR A 148 3.74 -18.38 5.10
CA THR A 148 3.60 -16.97 5.46
C THR A 148 3.87 -16.03 4.29
N GLU A 149 4.78 -16.40 3.38
CA GLU A 149 5.09 -15.61 2.18
C GLU A 149 3.88 -15.51 1.23
N HIS A 150 3.14 -16.60 1.01
CA HIS A 150 1.93 -16.57 0.19
C HIS A 150 0.87 -15.60 0.76
N VAL A 151 0.75 -15.56 2.09
CA VAL A 151 -0.15 -14.63 2.79
C VAL A 151 0.35 -13.20 2.63
N MET A 152 1.63 -12.94 2.87
CA MET A 152 2.22 -11.60 2.74
C MET A 152 2.09 -11.04 1.32
N ASP A 153 2.38 -11.83 0.29
CA ASP A 153 2.22 -11.40 -1.10
C ASP A 153 0.76 -11.02 -1.40
N THR A 154 -0.18 -11.83 -0.92
CA THR A 154 -1.61 -11.56 -1.08
C THR A 154 -2.01 -10.26 -0.36
N ILE A 155 -1.55 -10.06 0.88
CA ILE A 155 -1.78 -8.83 1.64
C ILE A 155 -1.23 -7.61 0.88
N ARG A 156 -0.03 -7.71 0.31
CA ARG A 156 0.58 -6.63 -0.48
C ARG A 156 -0.27 -6.29 -1.71
N ILE A 157 -0.74 -7.29 -2.46
CA ILE A 157 -1.62 -7.09 -3.62
C ILE A 157 -2.94 -6.42 -3.22
N VAL A 158 -3.59 -6.92 -2.17
CA VAL A 158 -4.87 -6.38 -1.66
C VAL A 158 -4.69 -4.96 -1.16
N SER A 159 -3.59 -4.70 -0.43
CA SER A 159 -3.25 -3.37 0.08
C SER A 159 -3.03 -2.40 -1.08
N ARG A 160 -2.25 -2.78 -2.09
CA ARG A 160 -2.01 -1.97 -3.28
C ARG A 160 -3.27 -1.66 -4.07
N SER A 161 -4.15 -2.65 -4.19
CA SER A 161 -5.43 -2.52 -4.90
C SER A 161 -6.32 -1.45 -4.27
N TRP A 162 -6.61 -1.58 -2.98
CA TRP A 162 -7.63 -0.75 -2.33
C TRP A 162 -7.10 0.53 -1.71
N TYR A 163 -5.82 0.53 -1.37
CA TYR A 163 -5.17 1.55 -0.57
C TYR A 163 -3.98 2.13 -1.33
N ASP A 164 -4.07 2.33 -2.66
CA ASP A 164 -3.00 2.84 -3.55
C ASP A 164 -2.26 4.12 -3.05
N LYS A 165 -2.83 4.84 -2.07
CA LYS A 165 -2.19 5.99 -1.38
C LYS A 165 -1.31 5.63 -0.16
N TYR A 166 -1.36 4.40 0.32
CA TYR A 166 -0.70 3.90 1.52
C TYR A 166 0.50 3.00 1.23
N ASP A 167 0.71 2.64 -0.04
CA ASP A 167 1.91 1.94 -0.49
C ASP A 167 2.99 2.97 -0.86
N THR A 168 3.71 3.43 0.17
CA THR A 168 4.84 4.37 0.08
C THR A 168 6.13 3.74 -0.42
N ASP A 169 6.15 2.44 -0.73
CA ASP A 169 7.41 1.74 -0.98
C ASP A 169 8.07 2.15 -2.30
N ASP A 170 7.29 2.40 -3.36
CA ASP A 170 7.80 2.65 -4.72
C ASP A 170 7.47 3.98 -5.37
N ARG A 171 6.65 4.82 -4.73
CA ARG A 171 6.42 6.18 -5.21
C ARG A 171 7.34 7.15 -4.47
N ASN A 172 7.94 8.11 -5.18
CA ASN A 172 8.47 9.30 -4.50
C ASN A 172 7.33 9.85 -3.62
N PRO A 173 7.59 10.19 -2.35
CA PRO A 173 6.60 10.81 -1.46
C PRO A 173 6.25 12.20 -2.02
N SER A 174 5.47 12.22 -3.09
CA SER A 174 4.97 13.42 -3.74
C SER A 174 3.60 13.68 -3.14
N VAL A 175 3.63 14.03 -1.85
CA VAL A 175 2.50 14.67 -1.16
C VAL A 175 2.32 16.04 -1.83
N LYS A 176 1.64 16.08 -2.97
CA LYS A 176 1.14 17.34 -3.51
C LYS A 176 -0.07 17.73 -2.69
N LEU A 177 0.09 18.75 -1.85
CA LEU A 177 -0.98 19.34 -1.05
C LEU A 177 -2.22 19.56 -1.95
N PRO A 178 -3.40 19.00 -1.61
CA PRO A 178 -4.62 19.37 -2.31
C PRO A 178 -4.95 20.83 -1.96
N ALA A 179 -4.76 21.71 -2.94
CA ALA A 179 -5.32 23.05 -2.92
C ALA A 179 -6.85 22.92 -3.01
N LYS A 180 -7.55 23.56 -2.05
CA LYS A 180 -9.00 23.69 -1.91
C LYS A 180 -9.79 22.45 -1.47
N GLN A 181 -10.12 22.40 -0.19
CA GLN A 181 -11.50 22.43 0.33
C GLN A 181 -11.48 22.77 1.83
N ARG A 182 -12.18 23.84 2.21
CA ARG A 182 -12.20 24.38 3.58
C ARG A 182 -13.21 23.59 4.43
N THR A 183 -12.74 22.66 5.24
CA THR A 183 -13.48 22.16 6.41
C THR A 183 -12.71 22.50 7.69
N THR A 184 -13.41 22.84 8.77
CA THR A 184 -12.80 23.33 10.02
C THR A 184 -11.83 22.33 10.66
N LYS A 185 -12.01 21.02 10.43
CA LYS A 185 -11.12 19.94 10.92
C LYS A 185 -9.87 19.72 10.07
N THR A 186 -9.84 20.14 8.80
CA THR A 186 -8.64 20.07 7.94
C THR A 186 -7.74 21.30 8.11
N ALA A 187 -8.31 22.44 8.54
CA ALA A 187 -7.57 23.64 8.87
C ALA A 187 -6.65 23.44 10.11
N THR A 188 -7.12 22.70 11.11
CA THR A 188 -6.37 22.40 12.34
C THR A 188 -5.19 21.46 12.11
N VAL A 189 -5.35 20.43 11.28
CA VAL A 189 -4.26 19.50 10.92
C VAL A 189 -3.16 20.23 10.13
N ARG A 190 -3.54 21.15 9.23
CA ARG A 190 -2.56 21.98 8.49
C ARG A 190 -1.82 22.95 9.41
N LYS A 191 -2.53 23.61 10.32
CA LYS A 191 -1.92 24.49 11.31
C LYS A 191 -0.87 23.76 12.14
N PHE A 192 -1.17 22.53 12.58
CA PHE A 192 -0.20 21.70 13.27
C PHE A 192 0.99 21.29 12.38
N LEU A 193 0.73 20.89 11.13
CA LEU A 193 1.79 20.51 10.19
C LEU A 193 2.77 21.67 9.93
N ASP A 194 2.26 22.90 9.78
CA ASP A 194 3.11 24.08 9.58
C ASP A 194 3.96 24.38 10.82
N VAL A 195 3.40 24.23 12.03
CA VAL A 195 4.17 24.37 13.27
C VAL A 195 5.22 23.27 13.39
N LEU A 196 4.87 22.02 13.10
CA LEU A 196 5.79 20.89 13.15
C LEU A 196 6.94 21.03 12.15
N ARG A 197 6.69 21.62 10.97
CA ARG A 197 7.75 21.96 10.00
C ARG A 197 8.68 23.03 10.54
N ASN A 198 8.15 24.11 11.10
CA ASN A 198 8.98 25.18 11.67
C ASN A 198 9.84 24.63 12.82
N HIS A 199 9.25 23.82 13.70
CA HIS A 199 9.95 23.18 14.81
C HIS A 199 11.03 22.17 14.33
N SER A 200 10.78 21.47 13.23
CA SER A 200 11.77 20.59 12.57
C SER A 200 12.95 21.37 12.00
N VAL A 201 12.69 22.54 11.39
CA VAL A 201 13.73 23.42 10.84
C VAL A 201 14.56 24.06 11.95
N GLU A 202 13.92 24.55 13.02
CA GLU A 202 14.59 25.16 14.18
C GLU A 202 15.52 24.18 14.89
N LEU A 203 15.08 22.93 15.07
CA LEU A 203 15.87 21.89 15.74
C LEU A 203 16.78 21.10 14.78
N ASN A 204 16.70 21.36 13.47
CA ASN A 204 17.34 20.57 12.42
C ASN A 204 17.13 19.05 12.60
N LYS A 205 15.91 18.66 12.96
CA LYS A 205 15.57 17.27 13.36
C LYS A 205 14.28 16.83 12.68
N LYS A 206 14.35 15.71 11.96
CA LYS A 206 13.20 15.11 11.26
C LYS A 206 12.55 13.94 12.02
N LEU A 207 13.14 13.50 13.14
CA LEU A 207 12.66 12.37 13.94
C LEU A 207 12.07 12.85 15.26
N PHE A 208 10.82 12.48 15.53
CA PHE A 208 10.10 12.87 16.73
C PHE A 208 9.60 11.63 17.47
N THR A 209 9.70 11.63 18.80
CA THR A 209 9.01 10.61 19.58
C THR A 209 7.52 10.90 19.64
N LEU A 210 6.72 9.89 19.94
CA LEU A 210 5.29 10.07 20.20
C LEU A 210 5.04 11.15 21.27
N ASN A 211 5.88 11.17 22.32
CA ASN A 211 5.78 12.15 23.40
C ASN A 211 6.10 13.58 22.95
N ASP A 212 7.06 13.76 22.04
CA ASP A 212 7.38 15.07 21.46
C ASP A 212 6.21 15.62 20.65
N LEU A 213 5.57 14.76 19.84
CA LEU A 213 4.41 15.14 19.04
C LEU A 213 3.21 15.49 19.91
N ARG A 214 2.94 14.71 20.96
CA ARG A 214 1.88 15.00 21.95
C ARG A 214 2.06 16.36 22.62
N LYS A 215 3.29 16.65 23.08
CA LYS A 215 3.63 17.96 23.66
C LYS A 215 3.37 19.10 22.68
N LEU A 216 3.84 18.95 21.44
CA LEU A 216 3.65 19.97 20.40
C LEU A 216 2.17 20.18 20.04
N ILE A 217 1.36 19.11 20.03
CA ILE A 217 -0.10 19.19 19.79
C ILE A 217 -0.78 19.99 20.91
N ASN A 218 -0.39 19.74 22.17
CA ASN A 218 -0.90 20.45 23.33
C ASN A 218 -0.51 21.93 23.35
N GLU A 219 0.74 22.26 22.99
CA GLU A 219 1.22 23.64 22.90
C GLU A 219 0.48 24.44 21.82
N VAL A 220 0.14 23.81 20.70
CA VAL A 220 -0.59 24.45 19.58
C VAL A 220 -2.09 24.56 19.86
N GLY A 221 -2.62 23.81 20.83
CA GLY A 221 -4.03 23.81 21.22
C GLY A 221 -4.94 23.24 20.13
N VAL A 222 -4.53 22.15 19.48
CA VAL A 222 -5.31 21.53 18.41
C VAL A 222 -6.48 20.73 19.02
N PRO A 223 -7.75 21.02 18.68
CA PRO A 223 -8.88 20.28 19.23
C PRO A 223 -8.93 18.86 18.65
N GLY A 224 -8.83 17.86 19.53
CA GLY A 224 -8.92 16.43 19.20
C GLY A 224 -8.12 15.57 20.15
N VAL A 225 -8.20 14.24 19.98
CA VAL A 225 -7.33 13.30 20.69
C VAL A 225 -5.97 13.29 20.01
N GLU A 226 -4.89 13.50 20.77
CA GLU A 226 -3.52 13.65 20.25
C GLU A 226 -3.10 12.46 19.37
N ASP A 227 -3.38 11.24 19.82
CA ASP A 227 -3.04 10.02 19.11
C ASP A 227 -3.77 9.90 17.76
N GLU A 228 -5.04 10.29 17.69
CA GLU A 228 -5.79 10.31 16.44
C GLU A 228 -5.22 11.31 15.43
N ILE A 229 -4.67 12.43 15.91
CA ILE A 229 -4.04 13.45 15.07
C ILE A 229 -2.72 12.91 14.51
N VAL A 230 -1.89 12.29 15.34
CA VAL A 230 -0.62 11.67 14.93
C VAL A 230 -0.87 10.53 13.94
N GLU A 231 -1.83 9.64 14.22
CA GLU A 231 -2.19 8.57 13.30
C GLU A 231 -2.77 9.09 12.00
N ARG A 232 -3.58 10.16 12.03
CA ARG A 232 -4.08 10.79 10.80
C ARG A 232 -2.94 11.36 9.95
N LEU A 233 -1.94 11.99 10.56
CA LEU A 233 -0.77 12.49 9.83
C LEU A 233 0.09 11.36 9.26
N ASN A 234 0.19 10.25 9.99
CA ASN A 234 0.83 9.04 9.50
C ASN A 234 0.08 8.44 8.30
N MET A 235 -1.25 8.29 8.43
CA MET A 235 -2.13 7.81 7.36
C MET A 235 -2.16 8.73 6.13
N GLN A 236 -1.98 10.05 6.32
CA GLN A 236 -1.93 11.01 5.23
C GLN A 236 -0.52 11.17 4.62
N GLY A 237 0.48 10.44 5.13
CA GLY A 237 1.85 10.45 4.60
C GLY A 237 2.67 11.68 4.99
N TYR A 238 2.23 12.46 5.97
CA TYR A 238 3.02 13.59 6.50
C TYR A 238 4.04 13.12 7.54
N LEU A 239 3.67 12.10 8.32
CA LEU A 239 4.54 11.41 9.25
C LEU A 239 4.75 9.96 8.78
N LEU A 240 5.87 9.36 9.11
CA LEU A 240 6.12 7.94 8.95
C LEU A 240 6.47 7.33 10.29
N LYS A 241 5.63 6.42 10.78
CA LYS A 241 5.91 5.64 11.98
C LYS A 241 7.05 4.65 11.69
N LYS A 242 8.18 4.83 12.38
CA LYS A 242 9.34 3.93 12.37
C LYS A 242 9.29 2.96 13.55
N SER A 243 10.15 1.94 13.51
CA SER A 243 10.38 1.04 14.65
C SER A 243 10.83 1.84 15.88
N ALA A 244 10.50 1.34 17.08
CA ALA A 244 10.73 1.98 18.38
C ALA A 244 9.85 3.22 18.71
N GLY A 245 8.71 3.41 18.05
CA GLY A 245 7.75 4.48 18.42
C GLY A 245 8.19 5.90 18.02
N LEU A 246 9.11 5.97 17.04
CA LEU A 246 9.58 7.20 16.43
C LEU A 246 8.76 7.52 15.18
N TYR A 247 8.62 8.81 14.89
CA TYR A 247 7.91 9.33 13.73
C TYR A 247 8.85 10.23 12.94
N GLU A 248 9.01 9.94 11.65
CA GLU A 248 9.78 10.78 10.73
C GLU A 248 8.86 11.75 10.00
N LEU A 249 9.19 13.04 10.02
CA LEU A 249 8.53 14.05 9.19
C LEU A 249 9.02 13.94 7.75
N LEU A 250 8.08 13.69 6.82
CA LEU A 250 8.39 13.45 5.41
C LEU A 250 8.31 14.69 4.52
N VAL A 251 7.85 15.84 5.04
CA VAL A 251 7.56 17.06 4.27
C VAL A 251 8.19 18.30 4.87
#